data_AF-A0A4Q8M5F6-F1
#
_entry.id   AF-A0A4Q8M5F6-F1
#
_cell.length_a   1.000
_cell.length_b   1.000
_cell.length_c   1.000
_cell.angle_alpha   90.00
_cell.angle_beta   90.00
_cell.angle_gamma   90.00
#
_symmetry.space_group_name_H-M   'P 1'
#
loop_
_entity.id
_entity.type
_entity.pdbx_description
1 polymer ?
#
loop_
_entity_poly.entity_id
_entity_poly.type
_entity_poly.pdbx_seq_one_letter_code
_entity_poly.pdbx_strand_id
1 'polypeptide(L)'
;MKSSWSSLPAAWQQAFGLAVDSYLRRDAAPIGAVVIDETGTIVSRGGNAISSHRLAHAEMEALSAVPATLDRRAARLFVTVEPCPMCAGALRMMQLGNVHFAARDPAAGATRLLQDDGFMREIPCAVHAPRIPALEQVVVALVTEHRMRTGHTRWQSAWEAYQPVAFTVGRRLAAEGAHARWRRASLGPEALYESVVSFCVGA
;
A
#
# COMPACT_ATOMS: atom_id res chain seq x y z
N MET A 1 -9.61 -20.46 5.65
CA MET A 1 -8.18 -20.55 6.03
C MET A 1 -7.75 -19.15 6.45
N LYS A 2 -7.31 -18.95 7.71
CA LYS A 2 -6.81 -17.63 8.16
C LYS A 2 -5.50 -17.36 7.40
N SER A 3 -5.41 -16.23 6.69
CA SER A 3 -4.20 -15.83 5.97
C SER A 3 -3.14 -15.39 6.98
N SER A 4 -2.06 -16.16 7.09
CA SER A 4 -0.87 -15.82 7.89
C SER A 4 0.16 -15.08 7.03
N TRP A 5 1.11 -14.40 7.66
CA TRP A 5 2.24 -13.74 6.99
C TRP A 5 2.97 -14.68 6.02
N SER A 6 3.24 -15.91 6.46
CA SER A 6 3.93 -16.94 5.67
C SER A 6 3.18 -17.36 4.40
N SER A 7 1.86 -17.11 4.33
CA SER A 7 1.04 -17.42 3.16
C SER A 7 1.02 -16.30 2.12
N LEU A 8 1.53 -15.11 2.45
CA LEU A 8 1.60 -13.99 1.50
C LEU A 8 2.67 -14.25 0.44
N PRO A 9 2.39 -14.00 -0.84
CA PRO A 9 3.41 -13.97 -1.88
C PRO A 9 4.56 -13.03 -1.52
N ALA A 10 5.79 -13.37 -1.93
CA ALA A 10 6.99 -12.60 -1.59
C ALA A 10 6.89 -11.11 -1.97
N ALA A 11 6.27 -10.77 -3.10
CA ALA A 11 6.04 -9.37 -3.50
C ALA A 11 5.18 -8.61 -2.47
N TRP A 12 4.14 -9.25 -1.92
CA TRP A 12 3.30 -8.64 -0.88
C TRP A 12 4.02 -8.52 0.46
N GLN A 13 4.80 -9.53 0.86
CA GLN A 13 5.64 -9.43 2.06
C GLN A 13 6.62 -8.26 1.96
N GLN A 14 7.23 -8.05 0.79
CA GLN A 14 8.19 -6.98 0.56
C GLN A 14 7.52 -5.60 0.49
N ALA A 15 6.41 -5.47 -0.24
CA ALA A 15 5.63 -4.22 -0.26
C ALA A 15 5.13 -3.84 1.14
N PHE A 16 4.63 -4.80 1.91
CA PHE A 16 4.22 -4.57 3.29
C PHE A 16 5.39 -4.23 4.21
N GLY A 17 6.54 -4.88 4.03
CA GLY A 17 7.78 -4.54 4.75
C GLY A 17 8.18 -3.08 4.59
N LEU A 18 8.12 -2.58 3.35
CA LEU A 18 8.39 -1.17 3.04
C LEU A 18 7.34 -0.22 3.66
N ALA A 19 6.07 -0.64 3.68
CA ALA A 19 5.01 0.10 4.36
C ALA A 19 5.27 0.22 5.88
N VAL A 20 5.72 -0.88 6.50
CA VAL A 20 6.10 -0.91 7.93
C VAL A 20 7.32 -0.03 8.20
N ASP A 21 8.32 -0.02 7.32
CA ASP A 21 9.48 0.86 7.45
C ASP A 21 9.09 2.34 7.33
N SER A 22 8.26 2.71 6.34
CA SER A 22 7.70 4.06 6.23
C SER A 22 6.95 4.47 7.49
N TYR A 23 6.13 3.56 8.03
CA TYR A 23 5.31 3.78 9.19
C TYR A 23 6.09 3.93 10.51
N LEU A 24 6.96 2.96 10.83
CA LEU A 24 7.66 2.91 12.11
C LEU A 24 8.93 3.76 12.13
N ARG A 25 9.65 3.86 11.01
CA ARG A 25 10.97 4.51 10.95
C ARG A 25 10.90 5.93 10.42
N ARG A 26 10.08 6.19 9.40
CA ARG A 26 9.95 7.51 8.75
C ARG A 26 8.77 8.33 9.28
N ASP A 27 7.93 7.73 10.13
CA ASP A 27 6.65 8.29 10.59
C ASP A 27 5.76 8.81 9.45
N ALA A 28 5.86 8.16 8.29
CA ALA A 28 5.10 8.48 7.08
C ALA A 28 3.89 7.55 6.95
N ALA A 29 3.06 7.80 5.93
CA ALA A 29 1.91 6.93 5.64
C ALA A 29 2.40 5.48 5.41
N PRO A 30 1.68 4.45 5.92
CA PRO A 30 2.06 3.04 5.83
C PRO A 30 1.82 2.49 4.42
N ILE A 31 2.52 3.03 3.43
CA ILE A 31 2.40 2.65 2.03
C ILE A 31 3.76 2.21 1.52
N GLY A 32 3.80 1.03 0.90
CA GLY A 32 5.00 0.46 0.32
C GLY A 32 4.70 -0.16 -1.04
N ALA A 33 5.70 -0.13 -1.91
CA ALA A 33 5.58 -0.58 -3.29
C ALA A 33 6.83 -1.30 -3.78
N VAL A 34 6.65 -2.30 -4.63
CA VAL A 34 7.73 -3.02 -5.32
C VAL A 34 7.35 -3.23 -6.78
N VAL A 35 8.34 -3.14 -7.67
CA VAL A 35 8.19 -3.60 -9.07
C VAL A 35 8.86 -4.95 -9.19
N ILE A 36 8.15 -5.90 -9.80
CA ILE A 36 8.70 -7.19 -10.20
C ILE A 36 8.72 -7.32 -11.72
N ASP A 37 9.70 -8.04 -12.24
CA ASP A 37 9.74 -8.43 -13.64
C ASP A 37 8.80 -9.61 -13.94
N GLU A 38 8.82 -10.10 -15.18
CA GLU A 38 8.03 -11.24 -15.65
C GLU A 38 8.39 -12.55 -14.94
N THR A 39 9.65 -12.71 -14.53
CA THR A 39 10.14 -13.89 -13.79
C THR A 39 9.69 -13.88 -12.33
N GLY A 40 9.28 -12.71 -11.83
CA GLY A 40 8.88 -12.50 -10.44
C GLY A 40 10.00 -11.94 -9.55
N THR A 41 11.12 -11.54 -10.14
CA THR A 41 12.24 -10.92 -9.42
C THR A 41 11.92 -9.47 -9.07
N ILE A 42 12.20 -9.06 -7.84
CA ILE A 42 12.01 -7.66 -7.41
C ILE A 42 13.14 -6.80 -7.97
N VAL A 43 12.80 -5.90 -8.88
CA VAL A 43 13.75 -5.01 -9.57
C VAL A 43 13.81 -3.61 -8.97
N SER A 44 12.76 -3.16 -8.29
CA SER A 44 12.77 -1.89 -7.56
C SER A 44 11.82 -1.88 -6.36
N ARG A 45 12.06 -0.93 -5.44
CA ARG A 45 11.39 -0.82 -4.13
C ARG A 45 11.13 0.65 -3.83
N GLY A 46 10.05 0.95 -3.13
CA GLY A 46 9.73 2.30 -2.67
C GLY A 46 8.85 2.27 -1.42
N GLY A 47 9.11 3.21 -0.50
CA GLY A 47 8.29 3.42 0.69
C GLY A 47 7.78 4.86 0.68
N ASN A 48 6.61 5.12 1.26
CA ASN A 48 6.17 6.49 1.39
C ASN A 48 7.17 7.32 2.22
N ALA A 49 7.53 8.50 1.72
CA ALA A 49 8.36 9.49 2.40
C ALA A 49 7.81 10.90 2.15
N ILE A 50 6.48 11.06 2.14
CA ILE A 50 5.83 12.35 1.85
C ILE A 50 6.24 13.46 2.83
N SER A 51 6.71 13.08 4.03
CA SER A 51 7.27 13.98 5.04
C SER A 51 8.58 14.64 4.59
N SER A 52 9.37 14.01 3.71
CA SER A 52 10.58 14.60 3.14
C SER A 52 10.34 15.35 1.84
N HIS A 53 9.44 14.84 0.98
CA HIS A 53 9.12 15.49 -0.30
C HIS A 53 7.70 15.13 -0.74
N ARG A 54 6.90 16.11 -1.19
CA ARG A 54 5.47 15.89 -1.50
C ARG A 54 5.21 14.90 -2.65
N LEU A 55 6.19 14.70 -3.53
CA LEU A 55 6.14 13.69 -4.61
C LEU A 55 6.64 12.30 -4.17
N ALA A 56 7.22 12.14 -2.98
CA ALA A 56 7.82 10.88 -2.51
C ALA A 56 6.75 9.89 -2.00
N HIS A 57 5.84 9.53 -2.89
CA HIS A 57 4.93 8.40 -2.70
C HIS A 57 5.69 7.08 -2.95
N ALA A 58 5.22 5.99 -2.37
CA ALA A 58 5.88 4.69 -2.49
C ALA A 58 6.04 4.27 -3.96
N GLU A 59 5.00 4.50 -4.77
CA GLU A 59 5.00 4.22 -6.19
C GLU A 59 6.01 5.07 -6.95
N MET A 60 6.13 6.36 -6.60
CA MET A 60 7.11 7.25 -7.23
C MET A 60 8.54 6.84 -6.91
N GLU A 61 8.84 6.51 -5.64
CA GLU A 61 10.14 5.97 -5.24
C GLU A 61 10.44 4.68 -6.02
N ALA A 62 9.50 3.73 -6.05
CA ALA A 62 9.68 2.45 -6.73
C ALA A 62 9.88 2.63 -8.25
N LEU A 63 9.07 3.46 -8.91
CA LEU A 63 9.17 3.70 -10.36
C LEU A 63 10.45 4.46 -10.74
N SER A 64 10.92 5.38 -9.89
CA SER A 64 12.16 6.13 -10.14
C SER A 64 13.42 5.24 -10.13
N ALA A 65 13.35 4.11 -9.41
CA ALA A 65 14.44 3.16 -9.29
C ALA A 65 14.34 1.98 -10.28
N VAL A 66 13.37 1.99 -11.21
CA VAL A 66 13.23 0.95 -12.23
C VAL A 66 14.40 1.02 -13.23
N PRO A 67 15.11 -0.10 -13.49
CA PRO A 67 16.18 -0.13 -14.48
C PRO A 67 15.69 0.24 -15.88
N ALA A 68 16.52 0.96 -16.64
CA ALA A 68 16.22 1.32 -18.03
C ALA A 68 16.07 0.09 -18.95
N THR A 69 16.69 -1.04 -18.59
CA THR A 69 16.67 -2.30 -19.34
C THR A 69 15.45 -3.18 -19.06
N LEU A 70 14.60 -2.81 -18.10
CA LEU A 70 13.43 -3.61 -17.74
C LEU A 70 12.39 -3.58 -18.87
N ASP A 71 11.84 -4.73 -19.24
CA ASP A 71 10.58 -4.77 -20.00
C ASP A 71 9.41 -4.34 -19.09
N ARG A 72 9.13 -3.04 -19.10
CA ARG A 72 8.10 -2.43 -18.26
C ARG A 72 6.69 -2.95 -18.59
N ARG A 73 6.46 -3.42 -19.82
CA ARG A 73 5.14 -3.92 -20.24
C ARG A 73 4.87 -5.32 -19.68
N ALA A 74 5.91 -6.11 -19.44
CA ALA A 74 5.80 -7.40 -18.76
C ALA A 74 5.88 -7.28 -17.23
N ALA A 75 6.43 -6.18 -16.72
CA ALA A 75 6.58 -5.92 -15.29
C ALA A 75 5.25 -5.64 -14.56
N ARG A 76 5.28 -5.82 -13.24
CA ARG A 76 4.14 -5.66 -12.34
C ARG A 76 4.50 -4.81 -11.13
N LEU A 77 3.72 -3.76 -10.86
CA LEU A 77 3.78 -3.04 -9.59
C LEU A 77 2.89 -3.74 -8.56
N PHE A 78 3.42 -3.95 -7.36
CA PHE A 78 2.66 -4.33 -6.17
C PHE A 78 2.74 -3.17 -5.18
N VAL A 79 1.60 -2.59 -4.81
CA VAL A 79 1.51 -1.46 -3.87
C VAL A 79 0.46 -1.74 -2.79
N THR A 80 0.71 -1.35 -1.55
CA THR A 80 -0.22 -1.70 -0.46
C THR A 80 -1.57 -0.95 -0.58
N VAL A 81 -1.58 0.28 -1.10
CA VAL A 81 -2.79 1.11 -1.27
C VAL A 81 -2.98 1.49 -2.73
N GLU A 82 -4.22 1.57 -3.20
CA GLU A 82 -4.56 1.97 -4.56
C GLU A 82 -3.90 3.31 -4.98
N PRO A 83 -3.20 3.35 -6.13
CA PRO A 83 -2.53 4.55 -6.61
C PRO A 83 -3.42 5.78 -6.72
N CYS A 84 -2.90 6.92 -6.26
CA CYS A 84 -3.52 8.23 -6.44
C CYS A 84 -3.37 8.76 -7.89
N PRO A 85 -4.00 9.89 -8.27
CA PRO A 85 -3.96 10.39 -9.65
C PRO A 85 -2.53 10.62 -10.17
N MET A 86 -1.65 11.15 -9.32
CA MET A 86 -0.24 11.35 -9.68
C MET A 86 0.47 10.03 -10.00
N CYS A 87 0.28 9.02 -9.14
CA CYS A 87 0.96 7.72 -9.29
C CYS A 87 0.37 6.92 -10.46
N ALA A 88 -0.94 7.02 -10.70
CA ALA A 88 -1.59 6.49 -11.89
C ALA A 88 -1.02 7.14 -13.17
N GLY A 89 -0.86 8.46 -13.19
CA GLY A 89 -0.18 9.18 -14.28
C GLY A 89 1.25 8.68 -14.49
N ALA A 90 2.02 8.50 -13.42
CA ALA A 90 3.39 8.00 -13.49
C ALA A 90 3.47 6.58 -14.07
N LEU A 91 2.57 5.67 -13.66
CA LEU A 91 2.47 4.32 -14.24
C LEU A 91 2.27 4.37 -15.76
N ARG A 92 1.39 5.25 -16.22
CA ARG A 92 1.13 5.47 -17.64
C ARG A 92 2.34 6.05 -18.37
N MET A 93 3.04 7.02 -17.79
CA MET A 93 4.26 7.60 -18.38
C MET A 93 5.40 6.56 -18.46
N MET A 94 5.46 5.67 -17.48
CA MET A 94 6.44 4.57 -17.45
C MET A 94 6.08 3.40 -18.38
N GLN A 95 4.85 3.36 -18.89
CA GLN A 95 4.32 2.24 -19.68
C GLN A 95 4.37 0.90 -18.93
N LEU A 96 4.09 0.94 -17.61
CA LEU A 96 4.08 -0.27 -16.81
C LEU A 96 2.83 -1.11 -17.13
N GLY A 97 3.01 -2.40 -17.40
CA GLY A 97 1.94 -3.23 -17.91
C GLY A 97 0.90 -3.65 -16.89
N ASN A 98 1.23 -3.66 -15.59
CA ASN A 98 0.34 -4.19 -14.57
C ASN A 98 0.49 -3.46 -13.24
N VAL A 99 -0.63 -3.26 -12.54
CA VAL A 99 -0.66 -2.74 -11.18
C VAL A 99 -1.57 -3.60 -10.30
N HIS A 100 -1.03 -4.03 -9.17
CA HIS A 100 -1.71 -4.78 -8.13
C HIS A 100 -1.73 -3.94 -6.86
N PHE A 101 -2.91 -3.78 -6.25
CA PHE A 101 -3.02 -3.08 -4.97
C PHE A 101 -3.74 -3.91 -3.91
N ALA A 102 -3.28 -3.82 -2.66
CA ALA A 102 -3.80 -4.64 -1.57
C ALA A 102 -5.05 -4.07 -0.91
N ALA A 103 -5.26 -2.75 -0.95
CA ALA A 103 -6.47 -2.09 -0.47
C ALA A 103 -6.87 -0.94 -1.39
N ARG A 104 -8.17 -0.73 -1.59
CA ARG A 104 -8.67 0.48 -2.27
C ARG A 104 -8.42 1.71 -1.43
N ASP A 105 -8.24 2.84 -2.10
CA ASP A 105 -8.26 4.15 -1.46
C ASP A 105 -9.58 4.85 -1.84
N PRO A 106 -10.61 4.79 -0.99
CA PRO A 106 -11.89 5.43 -1.27
C PRO A 106 -11.83 6.96 -1.29
N ALA A 107 -10.72 7.56 -0.87
CA ALA A 107 -10.54 9.01 -0.87
C ALA A 107 -9.82 9.52 -2.12
N ALA A 108 -8.70 8.87 -2.48
CA ALA A 108 -7.81 9.34 -3.54
C ALA A 108 -7.48 8.28 -4.59
N GLY A 109 -8.00 7.06 -4.49
CA GLY A 109 -7.76 5.97 -5.44
C GLY A 109 -8.20 6.35 -6.84
N ALA A 110 -7.31 6.15 -7.81
CA ALA A 110 -7.48 6.64 -9.16
C ALA A 110 -7.00 5.66 -10.23
N THR A 111 -6.88 4.37 -9.95
CA THR A 111 -6.49 3.39 -10.98
C THR A 111 -7.51 3.31 -12.11
N ARG A 112 -8.76 3.71 -11.87
CA ARG A 112 -9.79 3.87 -12.91
C ARG A 112 -9.34 4.79 -14.06
N LEU A 113 -8.46 5.77 -13.79
CA LEU A 113 -7.90 6.63 -14.84
C LEU A 113 -7.16 5.82 -15.90
N LEU A 114 -6.49 4.73 -15.52
CA LEU A 114 -5.76 3.85 -16.46
C LEU A 114 -6.69 3.09 -17.41
N GLN A 115 -8.00 3.05 -17.12
CA GLN A 115 -8.99 2.27 -17.86
C GLN A 115 -9.99 3.17 -18.61
N ASP A 116 -10.40 4.26 -17.97
CA ASP A 116 -11.53 5.08 -18.41
C ASP A 116 -11.11 6.35 -19.14
N ASP A 117 -9.95 6.92 -18.81
CA ASP A 117 -9.51 8.19 -19.41
C ASP A 117 -8.94 7.97 -20.83
N GLY A 118 -9.29 8.88 -21.74
CA GLY A 118 -9.00 8.75 -23.17
C GLY A 118 -7.52 8.65 -23.50
N PHE A 119 -6.68 9.46 -22.86
CA PHE A 119 -5.23 9.45 -23.07
C PHE A 119 -4.56 8.32 -22.29
N MET A 120 -5.01 8.11 -21.06
CA MET A 120 -4.42 7.12 -20.17
C MET A 120 -4.60 5.69 -20.69
N ARG A 121 -5.77 5.33 -21.24
CA ARG A 121 -6.07 3.98 -21.70
C ARG A 121 -5.34 3.54 -22.99
N GLU A 122 -4.71 4.47 -23.72
CA GLU A 122 -4.00 4.16 -24.98
C GLU A 122 -2.81 3.20 -24.80
N ILE A 123 -2.20 3.20 -23.61
CA ILE A 123 -1.18 2.21 -23.24
C ILE A 123 -1.80 1.34 -22.14
N PRO A 124 -2.19 0.09 -22.46
CA PRO A 124 -2.87 -0.77 -21.51
C PRO A 124 -2.02 -1.02 -20.26
N CYS A 125 -2.65 -0.82 -19.10
CA CYS A 125 -2.14 -1.25 -17.81
C CYS A 125 -3.23 -2.09 -17.14
N ALA A 126 -2.96 -3.38 -16.91
CA ALA A 126 -3.89 -4.26 -16.23
C ALA A 126 -4.00 -3.86 -14.75
N VAL A 127 -5.23 -3.54 -14.32
CA VAL A 127 -5.51 -3.13 -12.93
C VAL A 127 -6.05 -4.33 -12.16
N HIS A 128 -5.36 -4.72 -11.09
CA HIS A 128 -5.71 -5.84 -10.23
C HIS A 128 -6.12 -5.34 -8.85
N ALA A 129 -7.43 -5.35 -8.60
CA ALA A 129 -8.04 -5.01 -7.32
C ALA A 129 -7.64 -6.00 -6.18
N PRO A 130 -7.98 -5.70 -4.92
CA PRO A 130 -7.62 -6.52 -3.76
C PRO A 130 -8.13 -7.95 -3.91
N ARG A 131 -7.28 -8.92 -3.56
CA ARG A 131 -7.59 -10.37 -3.64
C ARG A 131 -7.26 -11.15 -2.36
N ILE A 132 -6.61 -10.50 -1.39
CA ILE A 132 -6.20 -11.13 -0.12
C ILE A 132 -6.90 -10.35 1.01
N PRO A 133 -8.09 -10.78 1.46
CA PRO A 133 -8.90 -10.02 2.42
C PRO A 133 -8.18 -9.67 3.71
N ALA A 134 -7.35 -10.57 4.25
CA ALA A 134 -6.59 -10.28 5.46
C ALA A 134 -5.54 -9.18 5.24
N LEU A 135 -4.84 -9.19 4.11
CA LEU A 135 -3.88 -8.13 3.78
C LEU A 135 -4.59 -6.79 3.57
N GLU A 136 -5.75 -6.80 2.90
CA GLU A 136 -6.59 -5.61 2.71
C GLU A 136 -7.00 -5.00 4.06
N GLN A 137 -7.52 -5.82 4.97
CA GLN A 137 -7.90 -5.39 6.33
C GLN A 137 -6.71 -4.83 7.11
N VAL A 138 -5.55 -5.50 7.07
CA VAL A 138 -4.35 -5.04 7.78
C VAL A 138 -3.89 -3.69 7.23
N VAL A 139 -3.84 -3.52 5.91
CA VAL A 139 -3.44 -2.25 5.29
C VAL A 139 -4.42 -1.13 5.67
N VAL A 140 -5.72 -1.37 5.57
CA VAL A 140 -6.74 -0.38 5.95
C VAL A 140 -6.59 0.01 7.41
N ALA A 141 -6.43 -0.95 8.32
CA ALA A 141 -6.27 -0.69 9.74
C ALA A 141 -5.05 0.20 10.03
N LEU A 142 -3.91 -0.05 9.38
CA LEU A 142 -2.71 0.78 9.53
C LEU A 142 -2.89 2.18 8.95
N VAL A 143 -3.50 2.29 7.75
CA VAL A 143 -3.79 3.60 7.14
C VAL A 143 -4.72 4.42 8.03
N THR A 144 -5.78 3.79 8.57
CA THR A 144 -6.70 4.43 9.50
C THR A 144 -5.98 4.84 10.78
N GLU A 145 -5.18 3.97 11.39
CA GLU A 145 -4.38 4.28 12.58
C GLU A 145 -3.51 5.52 12.33
N HIS A 146 -2.72 5.51 11.26
CA HIS A 146 -1.81 6.60 10.94
C HIS A 146 -2.57 7.92 10.74
N ARG A 147 -3.71 7.88 10.03
CA ARG A 147 -4.56 9.06 9.80
C ARG A 147 -5.16 9.60 11.09
N MET A 148 -5.66 8.74 11.98
CA MET A 148 -6.18 9.16 13.30
C MET A 148 -5.07 9.79 14.14
N ARG A 149 -3.92 9.12 14.23
CA ARG A 149 -2.78 9.55 15.04
C ARG A 149 -2.21 10.89 14.58
N THR A 150 -2.20 11.14 13.28
CA THR A 150 -1.65 12.37 12.69
C THR A 150 -2.72 13.46 12.47
N GLY A 151 -3.95 13.26 12.92
CA GLY A 151 -5.04 14.25 12.79
C GLY A 151 -5.60 14.41 11.37
N HIS A 152 -5.28 13.52 10.43
CA HIS A 152 -5.78 13.55 9.06
C HIS A 152 -7.17 12.90 8.97
N THR A 153 -8.20 13.64 9.38
CA THR A 153 -9.57 13.11 9.52
C THR A 153 -10.46 13.23 8.29
N ARG A 154 -9.97 13.92 7.24
CA ARG A 154 -10.69 14.02 5.97
C ARG A 154 -10.92 12.62 5.37
N TRP A 155 -12.14 12.40 4.87
CA TRP A 155 -12.58 11.15 4.22
C TRP A 155 -12.75 9.95 5.15
N GLN A 156 -12.73 10.12 6.47
CA GLN A 156 -12.94 9.02 7.42
C GLN A 156 -14.20 8.19 7.12
N SER A 157 -15.33 8.84 6.84
CA SER A 157 -16.59 8.15 6.53
C SER A 157 -16.50 7.28 5.27
N ALA A 158 -15.67 7.66 4.29
CA ALA A 158 -15.47 6.86 3.09
C ALA A 158 -14.64 5.59 3.38
N TRP A 159 -13.63 5.71 4.26
CA TRP A 159 -12.84 4.57 4.72
C TRP A 159 -13.65 3.63 5.63
N GLU A 160 -14.48 4.18 6.52
CA GLU A 160 -15.40 3.43 7.37
C GLU A 160 -16.42 2.66 6.55
N ALA A 161 -17.04 3.29 5.55
CA ALA A 161 -17.98 2.64 4.66
C ALA A 161 -17.34 1.53 3.80
N TYR A 162 -16.08 1.72 3.40
CA TYR A 162 -15.35 0.74 2.58
C TYR A 162 -14.99 -0.53 3.37
N GLN A 163 -14.42 -0.38 4.57
CA GLN A 163 -13.89 -1.50 5.37
C GLN A 163 -14.13 -1.25 6.88
N PRO A 164 -15.36 -1.43 7.38
CA PRO A 164 -15.78 -0.96 8.70
C PRO A 164 -15.05 -1.67 9.86
N VAL A 165 -14.79 -2.97 9.72
CA VAL A 165 -14.05 -3.75 10.75
C VAL A 165 -12.61 -3.24 10.85
N ALA A 166 -11.91 -3.15 9.72
CA ALA A 166 -10.52 -2.68 9.70
C ALA A 166 -10.40 -1.21 10.13
N PHE A 167 -11.37 -0.36 9.75
CA PHE A 167 -11.44 1.02 10.20
C PHE A 167 -11.59 1.11 11.74
N THR A 168 -12.48 0.31 12.32
CA THR A 168 -12.65 0.22 13.78
C THR A 168 -11.37 -0.22 14.47
N VAL A 169 -10.70 -1.25 13.95
CA VAL A 169 -9.39 -1.71 14.45
C VAL A 169 -8.35 -0.58 14.38
N GLY A 170 -8.24 0.11 13.24
CA GLY A 170 -7.30 1.23 13.08
C GLY A 170 -7.53 2.37 14.08
N ARG A 171 -8.79 2.74 14.33
CA ARG A 171 -9.14 3.74 15.36
C ARG A 171 -8.73 3.29 16.76
N ARG A 172 -8.98 2.02 17.09
CA ARG A 172 -8.58 1.44 18.37
C ARG A 172 -7.06 1.46 18.53
N LEU A 173 -6.32 1.03 17.51
CA LEU A 173 -4.85 1.04 17.52
C LEU A 173 -4.29 2.45 17.77
N ALA A 174 -4.92 3.48 17.18
CA ALA A 174 -4.51 4.87 17.39
C ALA A 174 -4.79 5.32 18.83
N ALA A 175 -5.97 5.02 19.37
CA ALA A 175 -6.35 5.34 20.75
C ALA A 175 -5.45 4.65 21.79
N GLU A 176 -5.01 3.42 21.50
CA GLU A 176 -4.12 2.64 22.36
C GLU A 176 -2.62 2.96 22.18
N GLY A 177 -2.27 3.93 21.31
CA GLY A 177 -0.88 4.32 21.05
C GLY A 177 -0.04 3.17 20.46
N ALA A 178 -0.64 2.33 19.62
CA ALA A 178 0.01 1.15 19.05
C ALA A 178 1.30 1.49 18.29
N HIS A 179 1.31 2.55 17.49
CA HIS A 179 2.50 3.02 16.77
C HIS A 179 3.70 3.23 17.70
N ALA A 180 3.52 3.98 18.79
CA ALA A 180 4.60 4.29 19.73
C ALA A 180 5.10 3.02 20.43
N ARG A 181 4.20 2.11 20.80
CA ARG A 181 4.53 0.82 21.38
C ARG A 181 5.33 -0.05 20.41
N TRP A 182 4.88 -0.16 19.16
CA TRP A 182 5.53 -0.98 18.15
C TRP A 182 6.87 -0.42 17.69
N ARG A 183 7.01 0.91 17.62
CA ARG A 183 8.28 1.58 17.34
C ARG A 183 9.30 1.31 18.44
N ARG A 184 8.92 1.40 19.72
CA ARG A 184 9.82 1.07 20.85
C ARG A 184 10.26 -0.39 20.83
N ALA A 185 9.35 -1.30 20.48
CA ALA A 185 9.64 -2.73 20.38
C ALA A 185 10.33 -3.13 19.07
N SER A 186 10.57 -2.19 18.14
CA SER A 186 11.21 -2.44 16.84
C SER A 186 10.59 -3.62 16.09
N LEU A 187 9.24 -3.70 16.04
CA LEU A 187 8.59 -4.82 15.37
C LEU A 187 9.00 -4.93 13.90
N GLY A 188 9.34 -6.16 13.51
CA GLY A 188 9.44 -6.55 12.11
C GLY A 188 8.06 -6.64 11.44
N PRO A 189 8.03 -6.72 10.10
CA PRO A 189 6.78 -6.69 9.34
C PRO A 189 5.86 -7.88 9.60
N GLU A 190 6.42 -9.07 9.81
CA GLU A 190 5.66 -10.27 10.18
C GLU A 190 4.92 -10.09 11.51
N ALA A 191 5.65 -9.71 12.56
CA ALA A 191 5.06 -9.53 13.89
C ALA A 191 3.99 -8.42 13.90
N LEU A 192 4.19 -7.34 13.12
CA LEU A 192 3.20 -6.28 12.98
C LEU A 192 1.96 -6.77 12.21
N TYR A 193 2.15 -7.51 11.11
CA TYR A 193 1.05 -8.10 10.34
C TYR A 193 0.19 -9.01 11.23
N GLU A 194 0.81 -9.97 11.92
CA GLU A 194 0.12 -10.91 12.80
C GLU A 194 -0.55 -10.20 13.99
N SER A 195 0.09 -9.16 14.52
CA SER A 195 -0.52 -8.33 15.57
C SER A 195 -1.82 -7.70 15.07
N VAL A 196 -1.85 -7.08 13.90
CA VAL A 196 -3.07 -6.46 13.35
C VAL A 196 -4.13 -7.50 13.01
N VAL A 197 -3.75 -8.63 12.40
CA VAL A 197 -4.68 -9.74 12.12
C VAL A 197 -5.37 -10.22 13.39
N SER A 198 -4.64 -10.32 14.51
CA SER A 198 -5.23 -10.74 15.79
C SER A 198 -6.33 -9.77 16.28
N PHE A 199 -6.19 -8.46 16.04
CA PHE A 199 -7.23 -7.47 16.34
C PHE A 199 -8.43 -7.57 15.40
N CYS A 200 -8.23 -7.90 14.12
CA CYS A 200 -9.32 -8.04 13.14
C CYS A 200 -10.18 -9.28 13.37
N VAL A 201 -9.64 -10.34 13.99
CA VAL A 201 -10.39 -11.57 14.30
C VAL A 201 -11.17 -11.47 15.61
N GLY A 202 -10.79 -10.55 16.50
CA GLY A 202 -11.44 -10.32 17.80
C GLY A 202 -12.38 -9.13 17.86
N ALA A 203 -12.64 -8.46 16.73
CA ALA A 203 -13.54 -7.31 16.57
C ALA A 203 -14.81 -7.73 15.81
#